data_AF-A0AAW2J0B2-F1
#
_entry.id   AF-A0AAW2J0B2-F1
#
_cell.length_a   1.000
_cell.length_b   1.000
_cell.length_c   1.000
_cell.angle_alpha   90.00
_cell.angle_beta   90.00
_cell.angle_gamma   90.00
#
_symmetry.space_group_name_H-M   'P 1'
#
loop_
_entity.id
_entity.type
_entity.pdbx_description
1 polymer ?
#
loop_
_entity_poly.entity_id
_entity_poly.type
_entity_poly.pdbx_seq_one_letter_code
_entity_poly.pdbx_strand_id
1 'polypeptide(L)'
;MESKFIALELSGREAEWLRSSVGDMPLWGSYPPISLHCDSQAAIGSAKNYAYNGKRRLIRIRHGAVKDLLKNGIISLEYEVREELGRCSHERTNKENDS
;
A
#
# COMPACT_ATOMS: atom_id res chain seq x y z
N MET A 1 10.11 1.22 -7.49
CA MET A 1 9.65 2.36 -6.66
C MET A 1 8.60 3.19 -7.36
N GLU A 2 8.85 3.70 -8.57
CA GLU A 2 7.84 4.49 -9.31
C GLU A 2 6.51 3.74 -9.51
N SER A 3 6.55 2.50 -9.99
CA SER A 3 5.34 1.67 -10.20
C SER A 3 4.52 1.46 -8.93
N LYS A 4 5.17 1.14 -7.81
CA LYS A 4 4.51 0.96 -6.51
C LYS A 4 3.84 2.25 -6.03
N PHE A 5 4.47 3.39 -6.28
CA PHE A 5 3.91 4.68 -5.91
C PHE A 5 2.74 5.09 -6.83
N ILE A 6 2.82 4.74 -8.12
CA ILE A 6 1.73 4.90 -9.09
C ILE A 6 0.52 4.07 -8.67
N ALA A 7 0.72 2.79 -8.33
CA ALA A 7 -0.34 1.92 -7.85
C ALA A 7 -0.98 2.49 -6.57
N LEU A 8 -0.15 2.93 -5.61
CA LEU A 8 -0.63 3.53 -4.38
C LEU A 8 -1.48 4.79 -4.61
N GLU A 9 -1.07 5.64 -5.54
CA GLU A 9 -1.79 6.85 -5.89
C GLU A 9 -3.12 6.57 -6.58
N LEU A 10 -3.17 5.56 -7.46
CA LEU A 10 -4.41 5.12 -8.09
C LEU A 10 -5.39 4.53 -7.06
N SER A 11 -4.92 3.62 -6.19
CA SER A 11 -5.73 3.06 -5.10
C SER A 11 -6.20 4.14 -4.12
N GLY A 12 -5.39 5.17 -3.89
CA GLY A 12 -5.78 6.32 -3.09
C GLY A 12 -6.93 7.13 -3.70
N ARG A 13 -6.92 7.34 -5.02
CA ARG A 13 -8.04 7.99 -5.73
C ARG A 13 -9.31 7.15 -5.71
N GLU A 14 -9.18 5.84 -5.86
CA GLU A 14 -10.33 4.93 -5.75
C GLU A 14 -10.92 4.99 -4.33
N ALA A 15 -10.09 5.02 -3.29
CA ALA A 15 -10.53 5.20 -1.90
C ALA A 15 -11.25 6.55 -1.68
N GLU A 16 -10.73 7.63 -2.26
CA GLU A 16 -11.41 8.94 -2.23
C GLU A 16 -12.77 8.89 -2.93
N TRP A 17 -12.83 8.29 -4.13
CA TRP A 17 -14.09 8.11 -4.86
C TRP A 17 -15.09 7.26 -4.08
N LEU A 18 -14.66 6.16 -3.46
CA LEU A 18 -15.50 5.33 -2.60
C LEU A 18 -16.04 6.13 -1.42
N ARG A 19 -15.19 6.92 -0.76
CA ARG A 19 -15.60 7.77 0.37
C ARG A 19 -16.60 8.85 -0.06
N SER A 20 -16.40 9.47 -1.22
CA SER A 20 -17.37 10.44 -1.76
C SER A 20 -18.69 9.77 -2.16
N SER A 21 -18.63 8.55 -2.70
CA SER A 21 -19.83 7.84 -3.16
C SER A 21 -20.68 7.31 -2.00
N VAL A 22 -20.04 6.88 -0.92
CA VAL A 22 -20.70 6.36 0.29
C VAL A 22 -21.06 7.48 1.25
N GLY A 23 -20.31 8.59 1.24
CA GLY A 23 -20.54 9.78 2.07
C GLY A 23 -21.89 10.47 1.88
N ASP A 24 -22.55 10.26 0.73
CA ASP A 24 -23.89 10.78 0.47
C ASP A 24 -25.00 10.04 1.24
N MET A 25 -24.67 8.93 1.93
CA MET A 25 -25.63 8.18 2.74
C MET A 25 -25.74 8.78 4.16
N PRO A 26 -26.86 9.43 4.52
CA PRO A 26 -27.01 10.19 5.78
C PRO A 26 -27.04 9.33 7.06
N LEU A 27 -26.99 8.00 6.94
CA LEU A 27 -27.05 7.05 8.05
C LEU A 27 -25.71 6.75 8.70
N TRP A 28 -24.61 7.06 8.01
CA TRP A 28 -23.27 6.74 8.46
C TRP A 28 -22.54 8.05 8.80
N GLY A 29 -22.00 8.14 10.02
CA GLY A 29 -21.31 9.33 10.53
C GLY A 29 -19.95 9.56 9.87
N SER A 30 -18.90 9.79 10.66
CA SER A 30 -17.55 9.88 10.12
C SER A 30 -17.02 8.49 9.76
N TYR A 31 -16.69 8.25 8.50
CA TYR A 31 -16.04 7.01 8.07
C TYR A 31 -14.58 6.98 8.50
N PRO A 32 -14.07 5.83 8.98
CA PRO A 32 -12.65 5.66 9.20
C PRO A 32 -11.87 5.74 7.88
N PRO A 33 -10.56 6.04 7.91
CA PRO A 33 -9.70 5.96 6.73
C PRO A 33 -9.73 4.55 6.13
N ILE A 34 -9.66 4.45 4.80
CA ILE A 34 -9.57 3.18 4.07
C ILE A 34 -8.13 2.67 4.15
N SER A 35 -7.92 1.44 4.64
CA SER A 35 -6.59 0.84 4.71
C SER A 35 -6.12 0.37 3.33
N LEU A 36 -4.96 0.86 2.90
CA LEU A 36 -4.25 0.39 1.71
C LEU A 36 -3.03 -0.43 2.14
N HIS A 37 -3.04 -1.70 1.77
CA HIS A 37 -1.93 -2.62 2.02
C HIS A 37 -0.88 -2.50 0.93
N CYS A 38 0.38 -2.38 1.34
CA CYS A 38 1.51 -2.32 0.43
C CYS A 38 2.65 -3.22 0.90
N ASP A 39 3.15 -4.05 -0.01
CA ASP A 39 4.30 -4.95 0.18
C ASP A 39 5.66 -4.23 0.25
N SER A 40 5.66 -2.89 0.21
CA SER A 40 6.85 -2.08 0.04
C SER A 40 6.99 -1.05 1.13
N GLN A 41 7.70 -1.42 2.18
CA GLN A 41 8.03 -0.53 3.29
C GLN A 41 8.71 0.77 2.82
N ALA A 42 9.53 0.72 1.76
CA ALA A 42 10.13 1.91 1.16
C ALA A 42 9.09 2.87 0.55
N ALA A 43 8.02 2.34 -0.06
CA ALA A 43 6.96 3.15 -0.66
C ALA A 43 6.10 3.80 0.43
N ILE A 44 5.74 3.04 1.47
CA ILE A 44 5.04 3.54 2.66
C ILE A 44 5.87 4.62 3.36
N GLY A 45 7.15 4.35 3.60
CA GLY A 45 8.08 5.31 4.22
C GLY A 45 8.21 6.59 3.39
N SER A 46 8.29 6.47 2.07
CA SER A 46 8.33 7.64 1.18
C SER A 46 7.03 8.43 1.22
N ALA A 47 5.87 7.77 1.20
CA ALA A 47 4.56 8.41 1.25
C ALA A 47 4.33 9.16 2.57
N LYS A 48 4.75 8.59 3.70
CA LYS A 48 4.66 9.21 5.03
C LYS A 48 5.74 10.29 5.27
N ASN A 49 6.76 10.37 4.42
CA ASN A 49 7.82 11.36 4.56
C ASN A 49 7.40 12.71 3.97
N TYR A 50 7.14 13.69 4.84
CA TYR A 50 6.74 15.04 4.46
C TYR A 50 7.82 15.81 3.68
N ALA A 51 9.09 15.47 3.86
CA ALA A 51 10.24 16.11 3.22
C ALA A 51 10.66 15.40 1.92
N TYR A 52 10.11 14.22 1.61
CA TYR A 52 10.40 13.54 0.36
C TYR A 52 9.85 14.35 -0.82
N ASN A 53 10.74 14.68 -1.75
CA ASN A 53 10.44 15.61 -2.83
C ASN A 53 10.78 15.02 -4.20
N GLY A 54 10.75 13.68 -4.34
CA GLY A 54 10.89 12.86 -5.56
C GLY A 54 11.76 13.43 -6.70
N LYS A 55 12.80 12.71 -7.13
CA LYS A 55 13.74 13.23 -8.16
C LYS A 55 13.07 13.70 -9.46
N ARG A 56 11.95 13.09 -9.87
CA ARG A 56 11.21 13.44 -11.10
C ARG A 56 9.90 14.17 -10.77
N ARG A 57 9.54 15.14 -11.62
CA ARG A 57 8.29 15.93 -11.49
C ARG A 57 7.04 15.06 -11.34
N LEU A 58 6.92 13.98 -12.12
CA LEU A 58 5.76 13.07 -12.05
C LEU A 58 5.63 12.42 -10.67
N ILE A 59 6.74 11.96 -10.09
CA ILE A 59 6.75 11.35 -8.75
C ILE A 59 6.33 12.39 -7.71
N ARG A 60 6.79 13.64 -7.83
CA ARG A 60 6.44 14.73 -6.91
C ARG A 60 4.94 15.02 -6.90
N ILE A 61 4.34 15.12 -8.08
CA ILE A 61 2.91 15.39 -8.22
C ILE A 61 2.10 14.26 -7.57
N ARG A 62 2.43 13.01 -7.88
CA ARG A 62 1.76 11.84 -7.30
C ARG A 62 1.97 11.73 -5.80
N HIS A 63 3.18 12.05 -5.32
CA HIS A 63 3.49 12.09 -3.89
C HIS A 63 2.66 13.15 -3.16
N GLY A 64 2.50 14.33 -3.74
CA GLY A 64 1.58 15.35 -3.23
C GLY A 64 0.17 14.82 -3.07
N ALA A 65 -0.38 14.16 -4.11
CA ALA A 65 -1.72 13.58 -4.06
C ALA A 65 -1.87 12.55 -2.93
N VAL A 66 -0.96 11.58 -2.82
CA VAL A 66 -1.00 10.57 -1.74
C VAL A 66 -0.89 11.20 -0.35
N LYS A 67 -0.05 12.24 -0.22
CA LYS A 67 0.13 12.98 1.03
C LYS A 67 -1.13 13.72 1.46
N ASP A 68 -1.85 14.32 0.51
CA ASP A 68 -3.12 14.99 0.78
C ASP A 68 -4.19 14.00 1.24
N LEU A 69 -4.26 12.82 0.61
CA LEU A 69 -5.17 11.74 1.03
C LEU A 69 -4.88 11.26 2.46
N LEU A 70 -3.60 11.12 2.82
CA LEU A 70 -3.17 10.75 4.18
C LEU A 70 -3.51 11.85 5.19
N LYS A 71 -3.22 13.11 4.85
CA LYS A 71 -3.48 14.27 5.71
C LYS A 71 -4.96 14.46 5.98
N ASN A 72 -5.80 14.21 4.98
CA ASN A 72 -7.26 14.32 5.08
C ASN A 72 -7.91 13.10 5.74
N GLY A 73 -7.13 12.09 6.14
CA GLY A 73 -7.64 10.87 6.76
C GLY A 73 -8.54 10.05 5.84
N ILE A 74 -8.34 10.15 4.51
CA ILE A 74 -9.10 9.36 3.54
C ILE A 74 -8.54 7.94 3.49
N ILE A 75 -7.21 7.81 3.57
CA ILE A 75 -6.51 6.52 3.53
C ILE A 75 -5.58 6.35 4.74
N SER A 76 -5.33 5.11 5.12
CA SER A 76 -4.21 4.69 5.97
C SER A 76 -3.32 3.71 5.19
N LEU A 77 -2.02 3.67 5.52
CA LEU A 77 -1.08 2.75 4.87
C LEU A 77 -0.55 1.72 5.86
N GLU A 78 -0.71 0.46 5.48
CA GLU A 78 -0.25 -0.70 6.23
C GLU A 78 0.74 -1.51 5.40
N TYR A 79 1.78 -1.99 6.08
CA TYR A 79 2.77 -2.87 5.47
C TYR A 79 2.27 -4.30 5.55
N GLU A 80 2.27 -4.99 4.42
CA GLU A 80 1.94 -6.41 4.35
C GLU A 80 3.20 -7.22 4.06
N VAL A 81 3.51 -8.17 4.93
CA VAL A 81 4.59 -9.12 4.71
C VAL A 81 4.10 -10.13 3.68
N ARG A 82 4.82 -10.24 2.56
CA ARG A 82 4.56 -11.29 1.59
C ARG A 82 5.06 -12.61 2.19
N GLU A 83 4.13 -13.45 2.63
CA GLU A 83 4.41 -14.88 2.86
C GLU A 83 4.70 -15.49 1.48
N GLU A 84 5.98 -15.54 1.10
CA GLU A 84 6.42 -16.37 -0.02
C GLU A 84 6.07 -17.82 0.37
N LEU A 85 5.02 -18.38 -0.23
CA LEU A 85 4.68 -19.80 -0.12
C LEU A 85 5.85 -20.64 -0.67
N GLY A 86 6.84 -20.88 0.18
CA GLY A 86 7.89 -21.86 0.00
C GLY A 86 7.33 -23.27 0.19
N ARG A 87 6.53 -23.75 -0.77
CA ARG A 87 6.30 -25.18 -0.97
C ARG A 87 6.78 -25.59 -2.35
N CYS A 88 8.09 -25.64 -2.52
CA CYS A 88 8.71 -26.64 -3.38
C CYS A 88 9.23 -27.73 -2.45
N SER A 89 8.47 -28.81 -2.31
CA SER A 89 8.84 -29.97 -1.48
C SER A 89 10.15 -30.55 -1.98
N HIS A 90 11.25 -30.28 -1.27
CA HIS A 90 12.42 -31.15 -1.28
C HIS A 90 12.08 -32.39 -0.47
N GLU A 91 11.42 -33.33 -1.12
CA GLU A 91 11.28 -34.69 -0.59
C GLU A 91 11.62 -35.65 -1.72
N ARG A 92 12.92 -35.92 -1.89
CA ARG A 92 13.39 -37.21 -2.41
C ARG A 92 14.72 -37.60 -1.73
N THR A 93 14.55 -38.62 -0.89
CA THR A 93 15.49 -39.67 -0.46
C THR A 93 16.59 -39.30 0.53
N ASN A 94 16.25 -39.42 1.82
CA ASN A 94 17.11 -40.11 2.78
C ASN A 94 17.34 -41.54 2.29
N LYS A 95 18.57 -41.87 1.90
CA LYS A 95 19.18 -43.19 2.09
C LYS A 95 20.67 -42.98 2.23
N GLU A 96 21.08 -42.63 3.45
CA GLU A 96 22.46 -42.76 3.89
C GLU A 96 22.44 -43.62 5.14
N ASN A 97 22.81 -44.89 4.90
CA ASN A 97 23.64 -45.74 5.75
C ASN A 97 23.25 -45.90 7.23
N ASP A 98 22.49 -46.96 7.49
CA ASP A 98 22.65 -47.77 8.71
C ASP A 98 22.54 -49.25 8.32
N SER A 99 23.71 -49.91 8.20
CA SER A 99 24.04 -51.34 8.41
C SER A 99 25.25 -51.75 7.58
#